data_AF-A0A1A9NF39-F1
#
_entry.id   AF-A0A1A9NF39-F1
#
_cell.length_a   1.000
_cell.length_b   1.000
_cell.length_c   1.000
_cell.angle_alpha   90.00
_cell.angle_beta   90.00
_cell.angle_gamma   90.00
#
_symmetry.space_group_name_H-M   'P 1'
#
loop_
_entity.id
_entity.type
_entity.pdbx_description
1 polymer ?
#
loop_
_entity_poly.entity_id
_entity_poly.type
_entity_poly.pdbx_seq_one_letter_code
_entity_poly.pdbx_strand_id
1 'polypeptide(L)'
;MLQRPKPISDLFAFLSQHHNINIEVQHGFITESLSPSRLEDRAILLMQKVLQTQSQPKLDPICNFLKEVTAAGAHRSFKAFRDFATESGKYELIDGLRRQDGWGPKTAALFVRNLGYIELEPTLKNKFWPDTSVLAGDNLRLPVDRVITAVFEALAPRLPEGPSATIAGINEYLHDRLCYRDQELLIWDDLWFWGFITQKNAKGGPREHGWNEAKYWAVPHAPKDALSIGRIKATSDKFLELVS
;
A
#
# COMPACT_ATOMS: atom_id res chain seq x y z
N MET A 1 26.42 -0.29 -11.07
CA MET A 1 25.18 -0.56 -10.32
C MET A 1 25.29 0.14 -8.99
N LEU A 2 24.29 0.91 -8.58
CA LEU A 2 24.27 1.54 -7.26
C LEU A 2 24.14 0.42 -6.23
N GLN A 3 25.15 0.26 -5.37
CA GLN A 3 25.11 -0.77 -4.33
C GLN A 3 24.12 -0.32 -3.25
N ARG A 4 22.97 -0.99 -3.16
CA ARG A 4 21.97 -0.71 -2.12
C ARG A 4 22.57 -1.05 -0.74
N PRO A 5 22.32 -0.26 0.32
CA PRO A 5 22.83 -0.56 1.66
C PRO A 5 22.43 -1.96 2.11
N LYS A 6 23.33 -2.65 2.83
CA LYS A 6 23.09 -4.03 3.28
C LYS A 6 21.79 -4.18 4.08
N PRO A 7 21.45 -3.33 5.07
CA PRO A 7 20.18 -3.46 5.79
C PRO A 7 18.95 -3.36 4.88
N ILE A 8 18.99 -2.50 3.86
CA ILE A 8 17.89 -2.35 2.90
C ILE A 8 17.80 -3.57 1.97
N SER A 9 18.93 -4.09 1.52
CA SER A 9 18.98 -5.28 0.66
C SER A 9 18.50 -6.53 1.40
N ASP A 10 18.94 -6.73 2.64
CA ASP A 10 18.52 -7.85 3.49
C ASP A 10 17.02 -7.76 3.81
N LEU A 11 16.52 -6.57 4.11
CA LEU A 11 15.08 -6.34 4.32
C LEU A 11 14.26 -6.60 3.06
N PHE A 12 14.66 -6.09 1.91
CA PHE A 12 13.94 -6.34 0.66
C PHE A 12 13.93 -7.83 0.27
N ALA A 13 15.05 -8.53 0.49
CA ALA A 13 15.13 -9.97 0.27
C ALA A 13 14.16 -10.73 1.19
N PHE A 14 14.06 -10.33 2.47
CA PHE A 14 13.08 -10.89 3.40
C PHE A 14 11.63 -10.67 2.91
N LEU A 15 11.28 -9.44 2.50
CA LEU A 15 9.93 -9.15 1.99
C LEU A 15 9.64 -9.98 0.75
N SER A 16 10.57 -10.04 -0.19
CA SER A 16 10.44 -10.83 -1.43
C SER A 16 10.23 -12.33 -1.14
N GLN A 17 11.00 -12.89 -0.20
CA GLN A 17 10.90 -14.30 0.18
C GLN A 17 9.55 -14.65 0.82
N HIS A 18 8.91 -13.69 1.50
CA HIS A 18 7.68 -13.90 2.25
C HIS A 18 6.47 -13.20 1.64
N HIS A 19 6.60 -12.72 0.40
CA HIS A 19 5.59 -11.91 -0.28
C HIS A 19 4.25 -12.64 -0.44
N ASN A 20 4.30 -13.96 -0.63
CA ASN A 20 3.12 -14.81 -0.74
C ASN A 20 2.16 -14.69 0.46
N ILE A 21 2.67 -14.38 1.66
CA ILE A 21 1.84 -14.21 2.86
C ILE A 21 1.01 -12.93 2.75
N ASN A 22 1.63 -11.82 2.35
CA ASN A 22 0.91 -10.55 2.26
C ASN A 22 0.04 -10.49 1.01
N ILE A 23 0.45 -11.10 -0.12
CA ILE A 23 -0.39 -11.23 -1.32
C ILE A 23 -1.78 -11.76 -0.97
N GLU A 24 -1.89 -12.82 -0.16
CA GLU A 24 -3.19 -13.36 0.24
C GLU A 24 -4.05 -12.33 0.99
N VAL A 25 -3.42 -11.54 1.87
CA VAL A 25 -4.11 -10.46 2.60
C VAL A 25 -4.61 -9.38 1.64
N GLN A 26 -3.77 -8.96 0.69
CA GLN A 26 -4.14 -7.94 -0.29
C GLN A 26 -5.20 -8.44 -1.26
N HIS A 27 -5.09 -9.69 -1.72
CA HIS A 27 -6.07 -10.34 -2.58
C HIS A 27 -7.42 -10.47 -1.90
N GLY A 28 -7.46 -10.78 -0.61
CA GLY A 28 -8.70 -10.78 0.16
C GLY A 28 -9.38 -9.42 0.15
N PHE A 29 -8.63 -8.36 0.46
CA PHE A 29 -9.15 -6.98 0.48
C PHE A 29 -9.68 -6.56 -0.90
N ILE A 30 -8.90 -6.80 -1.96
CA ILE A 30 -9.27 -6.45 -3.33
C ILE A 30 -10.48 -7.27 -3.77
N THR A 31 -10.48 -8.59 -3.57
CA THR A 31 -11.59 -9.47 -3.94
C THR A 31 -12.89 -9.04 -3.28
N GLU A 32 -12.86 -8.70 -2.00
CA GLU A 32 -14.03 -8.20 -1.29
C GLU A 32 -14.49 -6.84 -1.83
N SER A 33 -13.55 -5.96 -2.22
CA SER A 33 -13.84 -4.69 -2.90
C SER A 33 -14.45 -4.88 -4.29
N LEU A 34 -14.17 -6.00 -4.95
CA LEU A 34 -14.69 -6.37 -6.27
C LEU A 34 -15.92 -7.31 -6.19
N SER A 35 -16.50 -7.49 -4.99
CA SER A 35 -17.66 -8.36 -4.78
C SER A 35 -18.98 -7.92 -5.45
N PRO A 36 -19.25 -6.62 -5.72
CA PRO A 36 -20.46 -6.23 -6.43
C PRO A 36 -20.61 -6.91 -7.80
N SER A 37 -21.84 -7.06 -8.29
CA SER A 37 -22.10 -7.68 -9.60
C SER A 37 -21.73 -6.77 -10.76
N ARG A 38 -21.91 -5.45 -10.59
CA ARG A 38 -21.65 -4.43 -11.61
C ARG A 38 -20.24 -3.85 -11.48
N LEU A 39 -19.59 -3.63 -12.62
CA LEU A 39 -18.24 -3.06 -12.68
C LEU A 39 -18.17 -1.67 -12.04
N GLU A 40 -19.20 -0.86 -12.27
CA GLU A 40 -19.30 0.49 -11.72
C GLU A 40 -19.31 0.47 -10.19
N ASP A 41 -20.10 -0.42 -9.61
CA ASP A 41 -20.22 -0.57 -8.16
C ASP A 41 -18.92 -1.11 -7.54
N ARG A 42 -18.18 -1.98 -8.25
CA ARG A 42 -16.84 -2.44 -7.84
C ARG A 42 -15.86 -1.26 -7.75
N ALA A 43 -15.89 -0.35 -8.72
CA ALA A 43 -14.99 0.80 -8.75
C ALA A 43 -15.28 1.76 -7.60
N ILE A 44 -16.56 2.08 -7.40
CA ILE A 44 -17.00 2.90 -6.28
C ILE A 44 -16.64 2.25 -4.95
N LEU A 45 -16.88 0.94 -4.78
CA LEU A 45 -16.57 0.24 -3.53
C LEU A 45 -15.07 0.20 -3.24
N LEU A 46 -14.22 -0.05 -4.24
CA LEU A 46 -12.76 -0.01 -4.07
C LEU A 46 -12.29 1.38 -3.63
N MET A 47 -12.77 2.45 -4.29
CA MET A 47 -12.46 3.83 -3.89
C MET A 47 -12.93 4.12 -2.47
N GLN A 48 -14.17 3.75 -2.12
CA GLN A 48 -14.74 3.93 -0.78
C GLN A 48 -13.92 3.23 0.29
N LYS A 49 -13.60 1.95 0.10
CA LYS A 49 -12.80 1.18 1.06
C LYS A 49 -11.42 1.79 1.27
N VAL A 50 -10.77 2.26 0.20
CA VAL A 50 -9.49 2.96 0.33
C VAL A 50 -9.65 4.28 1.10
N LEU A 51 -10.64 5.10 0.77
CA LEU A 51 -10.89 6.39 1.44
C LEU A 51 -11.26 6.21 2.92
N GLN A 52 -11.91 5.10 3.28
CA GLN A 52 -12.26 4.75 4.67
C GLN A 52 -11.08 4.24 5.50
N THR A 53 -9.92 3.96 4.91
CA THR A 53 -8.70 3.60 5.67
C THR A 53 -8.07 4.78 6.42
N GLN A 54 -8.56 6.00 6.16
CA GLN A 54 -8.13 7.20 6.85
C GLN A 54 -8.58 7.16 8.32
N SER A 55 -7.72 7.58 9.25
CA SER A 55 -8.07 7.60 10.67
C SER A 55 -9.20 8.59 10.99
N GLN A 56 -9.35 9.65 10.20
CA GLN A 56 -10.38 10.69 10.32
C GLN A 56 -10.80 11.15 8.92
N PRO A 57 -11.62 10.36 8.18
CA PRO A 57 -12.00 10.69 6.82
C PRO A 57 -12.88 11.93 6.79
N LYS A 58 -12.56 12.90 5.92
CA LYS A 58 -13.41 14.06 5.67
C LYS A 58 -14.54 13.64 4.71
N LEU A 59 -15.71 13.34 5.27
CA LEU A 59 -16.81 12.72 4.52
C LEU A 59 -17.37 13.62 3.42
N ASP A 60 -17.48 14.93 3.62
CA ASP A 60 -18.03 15.84 2.60
C ASP A 60 -17.16 15.88 1.34
N PRO A 61 -15.82 16.10 1.43
CA PRO A 61 -14.90 15.91 0.30
C PRO A 61 -15.04 14.55 -0.42
N ILE A 62 -15.07 13.46 0.35
CA ILE A 62 -15.18 12.11 -0.20
C ILE A 62 -16.50 11.91 -0.96
N CYS A 63 -17.61 12.40 -0.38
CA CYS A 63 -18.92 12.34 -0.99
C CYS A 63 -18.95 13.11 -2.32
N ASN A 64 -18.41 14.32 -2.35
CA ASN A 64 -18.36 15.14 -3.55
C ASN A 64 -17.54 14.47 -4.66
N PHE A 65 -16.34 13.97 -4.33
CA PHE A 65 -15.50 13.25 -5.29
C PHE A 65 -16.22 12.04 -5.90
N LEU A 66 -16.88 11.20 -5.08
CA LEU A 66 -17.59 10.02 -5.58
C LEU A 66 -18.79 10.39 -6.46
N LYS A 67 -19.49 11.49 -6.14
CA LYS A 67 -20.57 12.02 -6.99
C LYS A 67 -20.04 12.50 -8.34
N GLU A 68 -18.92 13.21 -8.36
CA GLU A 68 -18.30 13.71 -9.58
C GLU A 68 -17.79 12.57 -10.47
N VAL A 69 -17.10 11.59 -9.90
CA VAL A 69 -16.69 10.36 -10.60
C VAL A 69 -17.88 9.61 -11.20
N THR A 70 -19.00 9.59 -10.49
CA THR A 70 -20.24 8.95 -10.97
C THR A 70 -20.86 9.74 -12.12
N ALA A 71 -21.02 11.04 -11.94
CA ALA A 71 -21.61 11.93 -12.95
C ALA A 71 -20.78 11.98 -14.25
N ALA A 72 -19.45 11.97 -14.14
CA ALA A 72 -18.55 11.96 -15.28
C ALA A 72 -18.44 10.58 -15.97
N GLY A 73 -19.01 9.51 -15.39
CA GLY A 73 -18.81 8.15 -15.90
C GLY A 73 -17.37 7.64 -15.76
N ALA A 74 -16.54 8.29 -14.93
CA ALA A 74 -15.13 7.98 -14.75
C ALA A 74 -14.91 6.59 -14.15
N HIS A 75 -15.90 6.05 -13.44
CA HIS A 75 -15.85 4.71 -12.84
C HIS A 75 -16.00 3.53 -13.84
N ARG A 76 -16.21 3.81 -15.14
CA ARG A 76 -16.54 2.77 -16.15
C ARG A 76 -15.32 2.08 -16.76
N SER A 77 -14.14 2.71 -16.71
CA SER A 77 -12.90 2.16 -17.26
C SER A 77 -11.71 2.86 -16.61
N PHE A 78 -10.52 2.24 -16.68
CA PHE A 78 -9.32 2.87 -16.17
C PHE A 78 -8.98 4.13 -16.96
N LYS A 79 -9.13 4.12 -18.29
CA LYS A 79 -8.90 5.31 -19.13
C LYS A 79 -9.80 6.48 -18.70
N ALA A 80 -11.10 6.25 -18.56
CA ALA A 80 -12.03 7.31 -18.14
C ALA A 80 -11.69 7.85 -16.75
N PHE A 81 -11.31 6.96 -15.83
CA PHE A 81 -10.88 7.34 -14.48
C PHE A 81 -9.60 8.17 -14.51
N ARG A 82 -8.59 7.73 -15.27
CA ARG A 82 -7.32 8.42 -15.43
C ARG A 82 -7.56 9.81 -16.02
N ASP A 83 -8.31 9.91 -17.12
CA ASP A 83 -8.61 11.19 -17.77
C ASP A 83 -9.29 12.16 -16.80
N PHE A 84 -10.22 11.68 -15.98
CA PHE A 84 -10.87 12.46 -14.92
C PHE A 84 -9.87 12.92 -13.84
N ALA A 85 -9.15 11.98 -13.23
CA ALA A 85 -8.29 12.25 -12.08
C ALA A 85 -7.06 13.11 -12.43
N THR A 86 -6.59 13.04 -13.67
CA THR A 86 -5.35 13.67 -14.12
C THR A 86 -5.56 14.95 -14.93
N GLU A 87 -6.79 15.44 -15.05
CA GLU A 87 -7.14 16.53 -15.98
C GLU A 87 -6.66 16.22 -17.41
N SER A 88 -7.03 15.04 -17.92
CA SER A 88 -6.65 14.53 -19.26
C SER A 88 -5.12 14.43 -19.47
N GLY A 89 -4.41 13.89 -18.47
CA GLY A 89 -2.97 13.60 -18.55
C GLY A 89 -2.06 14.76 -18.19
N LYS A 90 -2.60 15.87 -17.67
CA LYS A 90 -1.80 17.00 -17.17
C LYS A 90 -0.94 16.62 -15.95
N TYR A 91 -1.36 15.62 -15.20
CA TYR A 91 -0.66 15.10 -14.03
C TYR A 91 -0.50 13.58 -14.11
N GLU A 92 0.53 13.05 -13.45
CA GLU A 92 0.58 11.61 -13.19
C GLU A 92 -0.54 11.19 -12.24
N LEU A 93 -0.95 9.91 -12.27
CA LEU A 93 -2.18 9.46 -11.60
C LEU A 93 -2.20 9.76 -10.10
N ILE A 94 -1.10 9.50 -9.38
CA ILE A 94 -1.01 9.77 -7.95
C ILE A 94 -1.12 11.28 -7.68
N ASP A 95 -0.46 12.12 -8.46
CA ASP A 95 -0.47 13.57 -8.26
C ASP A 95 -1.80 14.19 -8.67
N GLY A 96 -2.44 13.67 -9.72
CA GLY A 96 -3.81 14.01 -10.09
C GLY A 96 -4.79 13.69 -8.96
N LEU A 97 -4.71 12.48 -8.39
CA LEU A 97 -5.53 12.10 -7.23
C LEU A 97 -5.27 13.00 -6.03
N ARG A 98 -4.01 13.30 -5.69
CA ARG A 98 -3.68 14.19 -4.55
C ARG A 98 -4.25 15.61 -4.66
N ARG A 99 -4.61 16.04 -5.87
CA ARG A 99 -5.26 17.33 -6.12
C ARG A 99 -6.77 17.28 -5.95
N GLN A 100 -7.35 16.07 -5.91
CA GLN A 100 -8.76 15.86 -5.65
C GLN A 100 -9.04 15.95 -4.14
N ASP A 101 -10.15 16.59 -3.80
CA ASP A 101 -10.57 16.73 -2.42
C ASP A 101 -10.83 15.35 -1.78
N GLY A 102 -10.31 15.15 -0.56
CA GLY A 102 -10.40 13.87 0.17
C GLY A 102 -9.25 12.88 -0.07
N TRP A 103 -8.35 13.18 -1.02
CA TRP A 103 -7.22 12.32 -1.38
C TRP A 103 -5.88 12.84 -0.85
N GLY A 104 -5.45 12.30 0.29
CA GLY A 104 -4.10 12.52 0.79
C GLY A 104 -3.03 11.70 0.04
N PRO A 105 -1.73 12.03 0.19
CA PRO A 105 -0.63 11.31 -0.46
C PRO A 105 -0.65 9.79 -0.21
N LYS A 106 -0.87 9.36 1.04
CA LYS A 106 -1.00 7.94 1.40
C LYS A 106 -2.19 7.30 0.70
N THR A 107 -3.35 7.95 0.74
CA THR A 107 -4.59 7.40 0.19
C THR A 107 -4.51 7.24 -1.33
N ALA A 108 -3.94 8.22 -2.03
CA ALA A 108 -3.68 8.15 -3.46
C ALA A 108 -2.73 7.00 -3.80
N ALA A 109 -1.60 6.91 -3.09
CA ALA A 109 -0.64 5.81 -3.24
C ALA A 109 -1.31 4.45 -3.00
N LEU A 110 -2.11 4.32 -1.94
CA LEU A 110 -2.83 3.10 -1.58
C LEU A 110 -3.81 2.65 -2.67
N PHE A 111 -4.53 3.59 -3.29
CA PHE A 111 -5.46 3.27 -4.38
C PHE A 111 -4.73 2.81 -5.64
N VAL A 112 -3.71 3.54 -6.08
CA VAL A 112 -2.91 3.17 -7.26
C VAL A 112 -2.18 1.84 -7.03
N ARG A 113 -1.72 1.58 -5.81
CA ARG A 113 -1.16 0.30 -5.37
C ARG A 113 -2.15 -0.86 -5.54
N ASN A 114 -3.42 -0.67 -5.17
CA ASN A 114 -4.45 -1.69 -5.42
C ASN A 114 -4.69 -1.92 -6.92
N LEU A 115 -4.65 -0.87 -7.74
CA LEU A 115 -4.71 -1.01 -9.20
C LEU A 115 -3.51 -1.81 -9.75
N GLY A 116 -2.32 -1.65 -9.15
CA GLY A 116 -1.13 -2.42 -9.51
C GLY A 116 -1.29 -3.91 -9.24
N TYR A 117 -1.82 -4.29 -8.07
CA TYR A 117 -2.17 -5.69 -7.78
C TYR A 117 -3.24 -6.23 -8.74
N ILE A 118 -4.28 -5.43 -9.03
CA ILE A 118 -5.31 -5.82 -10.00
C ILE A 118 -4.70 -6.04 -11.39
N GLU A 119 -3.75 -5.20 -11.81
CA GLU A 119 -3.10 -5.31 -13.12
C GLU A 119 -2.24 -6.57 -13.26
N LEU A 120 -1.51 -6.96 -12.21
CA LEU A 120 -0.67 -8.16 -12.21
C LEU A 120 -1.48 -9.46 -12.19
N GLU A 121 -2.72 -9.42 -11.69
CA GLU A 121 -3.54 -10.60 -11.46
C GLU A 121 -4.64 -10.72 -12.52
N PRO A 122 -4.51 -11.61 -13.52
CA PRO A 122 -5.46 -11.70 -14.63
C PRO A 122 -6.91 -11.94 -14.17
N THR A 123 -7.08 -12.70 -13.09
CA THR A 123 -8.42 -12.99 -12.53
C THR A 123 -9.07 -11.75 -11.92
N LEU A 124 -8.29 -10.87 -11.28
CA LEU A 124 -8.78 -9.61 -10.73
C LEU A 124 -8.98 -8.57 -11.83
N LYS A 125 -8.02 -8.48 -12.78
CA LYS A 125 -8.10 -7.59 -13.95
C LYS A 125 -9.39 -7.82 -14.75
N ASN A 126 -9.72 -9.08 -15.01
CA ASN A 126 -10.94 -9.47 -15.73
C ASN A 126 -12.23 -9.14 -14.96
N LYS A 127 -12.17 -9.04 -13.63
CA LYS A 127 -13.31 -8.65 -12.79
C LYS A 127 -13.44 -7.14 -12.62
N PHE A 128 -12.43 -6.35 -12.96
CA PHE A 128 -12.42 -4.91 -12.75
C PHE A 128 -12.35 -4.14 -14.07
N TRP A 129 -11.45 -3.18 -14.19
CA TRP A 129 -11.14 -2.47 -15.44
C TRP A 129 -10.09 -3.25 -16.25
N PRO A 130 -10.47 -3.91 -17.36
CA PRO A 130 -9.52 -4.70 -18.14
C PRO A 130 -8.41 -3.85 -18.78
N ASP A 131 -8.66 -2.55 -18.95
CA ASP A 131 -7.72 -1.57 -19.48
C ASP A 131 -6.77 -0.97 -18.42
N THR A 132 -6.76 -1.50 -17.19
CA THR A 132 -5.83 -1.05 -16.13
C THR A 132 -4.37 -1.16 -16.58
N SER A 133 -3.65 -0.05 -16.47
CA SER A 133 -2.23 0.09 -16.83
C SER A 133 -1.58 1.18 -15.95
N VAL A 134 -1.29 0.85 -14.70
CA VAL A 134 -0.59 1.68 -13.72
C VAL A 134 0.85 1.25 -13.47
N LEU A 135 1.29 0.08 -13.93
CA LEU A 135 2.67 -0.40 -13.75
C LEU A 135 3.62 0.05 -14.86
N ALA A 136 3.09 0.75 -15.87
CA ALA A 136 3.89 1.41 -16.88
C ALA A 136 4.22 2.84 -16.43
N GLY A 137 5.49 3.20 -16.38
CA GLY A 137 5.93 4.60 -16.22
C GLY A 137 6.18 5.08 -14.79
N ASP A 138 6.59 4.21 -13.86
CA ASP A 138 7.03 4.57 -12.50
C ASP A 138 5.95 5.32 -11.69
N ASN A 139 4.73 4.80 -11.79
CA ASN A 139 3.50 5.42 -11.32
C ASN A 139 3.14 5.04 -9.88
N LEU A 140 3.85 4.09 -9.26
CA LEU A 140 3.55 3.65 -7.90
C LEU A 140 4.40 4.40 -6.88
N ARG A 141 3.82 4.57 -5.70
CA ARG A 141 4.51 5.05 -4.50
C ARG A 141 4.10 4.16 -3.34
N LEU A 142 5.02 3.93 -2.41
CA LEU A 142 4.74 3.20 -1.18
C LEU A 142 3.74 4.01 -0.33
N PRO A 143 2.61 3.42 0.12
CA PRO A 143 1.63 4.08 0.97
C PRO A 143 2.12 4.25 2.42
N VAL A 144 3.11 5.12 2.62
CA VAL A 144 3.77 5.31 3.91
C VAL A 144 2.80 5.87 4.96
N ASP A 145 2.72 5.18 6.09
CA ASP A 145 2.06 5.66 7.30
C ASP A 145 2.95 5.48 8.53
N ARG A 146 2.40 5.70 9.72
CA ARG A 146 3.16 5.60 10.98
C ARG A 146 3.79 4.22 11.23
N VAL A 147 3.27 3.15 10.63
CA VAL A 147 3.86 1.81 10.74
C VAL A 147 5.17 1.77 9.96
N ILE A 148 5.13 2.18 8.69
CA ILE A 148 6.30 2.19 7.81
C ILE A 148 7.32 3.23 8.28
N THR A 149 6.88 4.43 8.68
CA THR A 149 7.72 5.44 9.32
C THR A 149 8.51 4.85 10.49
N ALA A 150 7.86 4.12 11.40
CA ALA A 150 8.53 3.53 12.55
C ALA A 150 9.54 2.44 12.17
N VAL A 151 9.31 1.69 11.09
CA VAL A 151 10.30 0.74 10.56
C VAL A 151 11.56 1.47 10.09
N PHE A 152 11.41 2.56 9.32
CA PHE A 152 12.56 3.34 8.85
C PHE A 152 13.28 4.10 9.98
N GLU A 153 12.56 4.54 11.01
CA GLU A 153 13.15 5.12 12.22
C GLU A 153 14.01 4.08 12.97
N ALA A 154 13.53 2.84 13.12
CA ALA A 154 14.28 1.77 13.77
C ALA A 154 15.53 1.36 12.95
N LEU A 155 15.45 1.39 11.62
CA LEU A 155 16.59 1.13 10.73
C LEU A 155 17.62 2.26 10.68
N ALA A 156 17.23 3.50 10.97
CA ALA A 156 18.05 4.69 10.75
C ALA A 156 19.48 4.59 11.31
N PRO A 157 19.75 4.06 12.53
CA PRO A 157 21.10 3.92 13.06
C PRO A 157 22.02 3.01 12.23
N ARG A 158 21.45 2.12 11.41
CA ARG A 158 22.16 1.16 10.56
C ARG A 158 22.32 1.65 9.12
N LEU A 159 21.74 2.80 8.77
CA LEU A 159 21.77 3.37 7.43
C LEU A 159 22.74 4.55 7.36
N PRO A 160 23.84 4.47 6.57
CA PRO A 160 24.79 5.57 6.43
C PRO A 160 24.13 6.89 5.98
N GLU A 161 23.15 6.81 5.10
CA GLU A 161 22.37 7.96 4.60
C GLU A 161 20.91 7.56 4.39
N GLY A 162 20.20 7.30 5.49
CA GLY A 162 18.78 6.92 5.47
C GLY A 162 17.84 8.05 5.03
N PRO A 163 16.58 7.72 4.68
CA PRO A 163 15.56 8.73 4.37
C PRO A 163 15.14 9.51 5.61
N SER A 164 14.57 10.70 5.40
CA SER A 164 13.67 11.25 6.42
C SER A 164 12.46 10.34 6.56
N ALA A 165 11.98 10.10 7.78
CA ALA A 165 10.89 9.16 8.06
C ALA A 165 9.50 9.72 7.70
N THR A 166 9.39 10.27 6.49
CA THR A 166 8.19 10.89 5.91
C THR A 166 7.79 10.16 4.64
N ILE A 167 6.53 10.32 4.21
CA ILE A 167 6.07 9.71 2.94
C ILE A 167 6.89 10.14 1.73
N ALA A 168 7.28 11.42 1.66
CA ALA A 168 8.12 11.94 0.58
C ALA A 168 9.53 11.38 0.68
N GLY A 169 10.17 11.48 1.85
CA GLY A 169 11.56 11.05 2.05
C GLY A 169 11.78 9.57 1.81
N ILE A 170 10.86 8.71 2.27
CA ILE A 170 10.96 7.27 2.06
C ILE A 170 10.76 6.92 0.58
N ASN A 171 9.79 7.54 -0.11
CA ASN A 171 9.57 7.27 -1.53
C ASN A 171 10.72 7.78 -2.40
N GLU A 172 11.24 8.99 -2.15
CA GLU A 172 12.42 9.52 -2.84
C GLU A 172 13.64 8.60 -2.64
N TYR A 173 13.81 8.10 -1.42
CA TYR A 173 14.91 7.17 -1.12
C TYR A 173 14.78 5.83 -1.85
N LEU A 174 13.61 5.18 -1.80
CA LEU A 174 13.41 3.90 -2.46
C LEU A 174 13.46 4.04 -3.99
N HIS A 175 12.75 5.02 -4.54
CA HIS A 175 12.57 5.18 -5.97
C HIS A 175 13.78 5.88 -6.62
N ASP A 176 14.15 7.07 -6.15
CA ASP A 176 15.10 7.92 -6.85
C ASP A 176 16.55 7.57 -6.48
N ARG A 177 16.81 7.29 -5.19
CA ARG A 177 18.16 6.96 -4.72
C ARG A 177 18.53 5.49 -4.89
N LEU A 178 17.60 4.57 -4.64
CA LEU A 178 17.84 3.12 -4.69
C LEU A 178 17.30 2.43 -5.94
N CYS A 179 16.59 3.18 -6.81
CA CYS A 179 16.09 2.72 -8.10
C CYS A 179 15.15 1.51 -8.00
N TYR A 180 14.34 1.42 -6.94
CA TYR A 180 13.23 0.45 -6.89
C TYR A 180 12.08 0.91 -7.78
N ARG A 181 11.57 0.02 -8.62
CA ARG A 181 10.49 0.29 -9.59
C ARG A 181 9.14 -0.23 -9.13
N ASP A 182 8.09 0.09 -9.87
CA ASP A 182 6.69 -0.16 -9.50
C ASP A 182 6.41 -1.58 -8.96
N GLN A 183 6.89 -2.63 -9.63
CA GLN A 183 6.70 -4.01 -9.14
C GLN A 183 7.45 -4.29 -7.84
N GLU A 184 8.65 -3.74 -7.66
CA GLU A 184 9.39 -3.86 -6.41
C GLU A 184 8.72 -3.04 -5.29
N LEU A 185 8.06 -1.93 -5.62
CA LEU A 185 7.29 -1.13 -4.65
C LEU A 185 6.05 -1.88 -4.13
N LEU A 186 5.47 -2.80 -4.92
CA LEU A 186 4.43 -3.69 -4.42
C LEU A 186 4.96 -4.66 -3.36
N ILE A 187 6.21 -5.12 -3.48
CA ILE A 187 6.86 -5.94 -2.44
C ILE A 187 7.18 -5.09 -1.21
N TRP A 188 7.64 -3.85 -1.40
CA TRP A 188 7.88 -2.93 -0.28
C TRP A 188 6.62 -2.62 0.54
N ASP A 189 5.43 -2.70 -0.06
CA ASP A 189 4.15 -2.54 0.65
C ASP A 189 3.94 -3.59 1.76
N ASP A 190 4.60 -4.75 1.67
CA ASP A 190 4.59 -5.78 2.71
C ASP A 190 5.15 -5.29 4.05
N LEU A 191 5.96 -4.22 4.05
CA LEU A 191 6.40 -3.55 5.27
C LEU A 191 5.22 -3.17 6.17
N TRP A 192 4.08 -2.80 5.59
CA TRP A 192 2.91 -2.45 6.37
C TRP A 192 2.43 -3.64 7.19
N PHE A 193 2.31 -4.83 6.57
CA PHE A 193 1.85 -6.04 7.26
C PHE A 193 2.82 -6.44 8.38
N TRP A 194 4.11 -6.58 8.04
CA TRP A 194 5.14 -6.99 9.01
C TRP A 194 5.28 -5.97 10.12
N GLY A 195 5.44 -4.68 9.79
CA GLY A 195 5.52 -3.62 10.78
C GLY A 195 4.26 -3.52 11.64
N PHE A 196 3.06 -3.75 11.09
CA PHE A 196 1.82 -3.63 11.84
C PHE A 196 1.77 -4.71 12.93
N ILE A 197 1.99 -5.98 12.56
CA ILE A 197 1.91 -7.11 13.49
C ILE A 197 3.11 -7.23 14.43
N THR A 198 4.20 -6.48 14.20
CA THR A 198 5.37 -6.45 15.07
C THR A 198 5.58 -5.13 15.82
N GLN A 199 4.56 -4.27 15.89
CA GLN A 199 4.61 -3.03 16.66
C GLN A 199 3.49 -2.97 17.71
N LYS A 200 3.81 -2.56 18.92
CA LYS A 200 2.83 -2.25 19.98
C LYS A 200 2.74 -0.74 20.19
N ASN A 201 1.54 -0.24 20.41
CA ASN A 201 1.33 1.17 20.71
C ASN A 201 1.67 1.39 22.19
N ALA A 202 2.78 2.07 22.48
CA ALA A 202 3.08 2.52 23.84
C ALA A 202 2.32 3.83 24.13
N LYS A 203 1.73 3.96 25.32
CA LYS A 203 1.14 5.25 25.75
C LYS A 203 2.28 6.25 25.99
N GLY A 204 2.37 7.29 25.17
CA GLY A 204 3.28 8.42 25.38
C GLY A 204 4.76 8.16 25.11
N GLY A 205 5.11 7.07 24.39
CA GLY A 205 6.49 6.70 24.07
C GLY A 205 6.65 6.16 22.65
N PRO A 206 7.91 5.84 22.24
CA PRO A 206 8.17 5.21 20.95
C PRO A 206 7.47 3.85 20.85
N ARG A 207 7.18 3.40 19.62
CA ARG A 207 6.55 2.09 19.41
C ARG A 207 7.49 0.98 19.88
N GLU A 208 6.95 0.03 20.63
CA GLU A 208 7.70 -1.16 21.02
C GLU A 208 7.66 -2.19 19.89
N HIS A 209 8.82 -2.71 19.53
CA HIS A 209 8.97 -3.73 18.50
C HIS A 209 8.87 -5.12 19.12
N GLY A 210 8.02 -5.97 18.57
CA GLY A 210 7.74 -7.31 19.08
C GLY A 210 6.42 -7.88 18.55
N TRP A 211 6.31 -9.21 18.52
CA TRP A 211 5.08 -9.90 18.12
C TRP A 211 3.84 -9.33 18.83
N ASN A 212 2.84 -8.95 18.04
CA ASN A 212 1.57 -8.39 18.48
C ASN A 212 0.41 -9.22 17.93
N GLU A 213 0.07 -10.26 18.67
CA GLU A 213 -1.02 -11.17 18.34
C GLU A 213 -2.36 -10.45 18.14
N ALA A 214 -2.69 -9.47 18.99
CA ALA A 214 -3.94 -8.72 18.87
C ALA A 214 -4.04 -7.99 17.52
N LYS A 215 -2.95 -7.39 17.05
CA LYS A 215 -2.90 -6.77 15.72
C LYS A 215 -2.97 -7.80 14.60
N TYR A 216 -2.31 -8.94 14.74
CA TYR A 216 -2.43 -10.02 13.78
C TYR A 216 -3.88 -10.51 13.63
N TRP A 217 -4.59 -10.71 14.75
CA TRP A 217 -6.01 -11.09 14.74
C TRP A 217 -6.91 -10.02 14.11
N ALA A 218 -6.50 -8.74 14.18
CA ALA A 218 -7.20 -7.64 13.54
C ALA A 218 -6.98 -7.54 12.02
N VAL A 219 -6.07 -8.32 11.41
CA VAL A 219 -5.89 -8.37 9.96
C VAL A 219 -6.94 -9.32 9.35
N PRO A 220 -7.96 -8.85 8.61
CA PRO A 220 -9.13 -9.67 8.26
C PRO A 220 -8.81 -10.91 7.44
N HIS A 221 -7.90 -10.79 6.47
CA HIS A 221 -7.61 -11.85 5.49
C HIS A 221 -6.33 -12.64 5.79
N ALA A 222 -5.66 -12.38 6.93
CA ALA A 222 -4.55 -13.22 7.34
C ALA A 222 -5.08 -14.60 7.78
N PRO A 223 -4.37 -15.72 7.51
CA PRO A 223 -4.78 -17.04 7.98
C PRO A 223 -4.93 -17.05 9.50
N LYS A 224 -5.79 -17.90 10.07
CA LYS A 224 -6.07 -17.93 11.52
C LYS A 224 -5.91 -19.31 12.14
N ASP A 225 -5.41 -20.28 11.38
CA ASP A 225 -5.10 -21.60 11.91
C ASP A 225 -3.78 -21.57 12.71
N ALA A 226 -3.67 -22.46 13.70
CA ALA A 226 -2.55 -22.48 14.63
C ALA A 226 -1.19 -22.69 13.95
N LEU A 227 -1.14 -23.47 12.86
CA LEU A 227 0.09 -23.72 12.12
C LEU A 227 0.57 -22.44 11.44
N SER A 228 -0.31 -21.73 10.75
CA SER A 228 0.00 -20.45 10.09
C SER A 228 0.40 -19.38 11.09
N ILE A 229 -0.30 -19.28 12.24
CA ILE A 229 0.05 -18.34 13.31
C ILE A 229 1.47 -18.61 13.83
N GLY A 230 1.79 -19.87 14.12
CA GLY A 230 3.11 -20.27 14.61
C GLY A 230 4.22 -19.90 13.62
N ARG A 231 3.99 -20.14 12.32
CA ARG A 231 4.92 -19.75 11.24
C ARG A 231 5.09 -18.25 11.14
N ILE A 232 3.99 -17.49 11.12
CA ILE A 232 4.03 -16.03 10.96
C ILE A 232 4.73 -15.39 12.16
N LYS A 233 4.47 -15.88 13.39
CA LYS A 233 5.19 -15.43 14.59
C LYS A 233 6.71 -15.66 14.46
N ALA A 234 7.13 -16.87 14.09
CA ALA A 234 8.56 -17.16 13.90
C ALA A 234 9.20 -16.32 12.78
N THR A 235 8.45 -16.02 11.71
CA THR A 235 8.91 -15.13 10.64
C THR A 235 8.93 -13.66 11.08
N SER A 236 8.01 -13.24 11.96
CA SER A 236 8.03 -11.93 12.60
C SER A 236 9.29 -11.72 13.45
N ASP A 237 9.77 -12.75 14.14
CA ASP A 237 11.03 -12.65 14.91
C ASP A 237 12.23 -12.37 13.98
N LYS A 238 12.28 -13.01 12.80
CA LYS A 238 13.30 -12.72 11.78
C LYS A 238 13.18 -11.31 11.21
N PHE A 239 11.95 -10.83 10.96
CA PHE A 239 11.73 -9.45 10.54
C PHE A 239 12.27 -8.46 11.58
N LEU A 240 12.04 -8.73 12.87
CA LEU A 240 12.49 -7.90 13.97
C LEU A 240 14.01 -7.81 14.05
N GLU A 241 14.74 -8.89 13.81
CA GLU A 241 16.23 -8.91 13.73
C GLU A 241 16.78 -8.00 12.61
N LEU A 242 16.01 -7.82 11.54
CA LEU A 242 16.42 -6.97 10.41
C LEU A 242 16.20 -5.49 10.69
N VAL A 243 15.16 -5.14 11.46
CA VAL A 243 14.74 -3.75 11.69
C VAL A 243 15.12 -3.21 13.07
N SER A 244 15.59 -4.06 13.98
CA SER A 244 16.02 -3.70 15.33
C SER A 244 17.54 -3.74 15.49
#